data_AF-A0A7C6N4U2-F1
#
_entry.id   AF-A0A7C6N4U2-F1
#
_cell.length_a   1.000
_cell.length_b   1.000
_cell.length_c   1.000
_cell.angle_alpha   90.00
_cell.angle_beta   90.00
_cell.angle_gamma   90.00
#
_symmetry.space_group_name_H-M   'P 1'
#
loop_
_entity.id
_entity.type
_entity.pdbx_description
1 polymer ?
#
loop_
_entity_poly.entity_id
_entity_poly.type
_entity_poly.pdbx_seq_one_letter_code
_entity_poly.pdbx_strand_id
1 'polypeptide(L)'
;MGRLFFFLIIVCTVIYSLLNPGTTNTIVLETLSLWLLMVLPSILPMYLLSHFLIRIPLFTKVLYPLLKPILHLENHTSCAIYLVSILAGNPTAASLIASAADKNLISKEEANRLVKFSSFVSPLFIIAFSNKLHPGISLFFIFSQILASILIANFLPSNKGNRAKIEHSITTEAISEILSSAPSVLLNIGVTMVMVNIIKAPLLKLMNFNSFYLKYILSLLEISTGLNDIINASLPLTTSMILFSILFSLSGVAIHLQVITVISKKKISYTNFFWYRLIHMAIALTIILFMIFHLVLIILIVIGLIILINSLVKKKEKVLWQRVLPPSTNSFT
;
A
#
# COMPACT_ATOMS: atom_id res chain seq x y z
N MET A 1 24.44 -16.78 14.18
CA MET A 1 23.58 -15.84 14.92
C MET A 1 22.12 -15.84 14.47
N GLY A 2 21.78 -15.74 13.17
CA GLY A 2 20.38 -15.66 12.73
C GLY A 2 19.46 -16.83 13.16
N ARG A 3 19.88 -18.09 13.00
CA ARG A 3 19.05 -19.25 13.38
C ARG A 3 18.73 -19.31 14.88
N LEU A 4 19.70 -18.97 15.73
CA LEU A 4 19.51 -18.92 17.18
C LEU A 4 18.51 -17.82 17.56
N PHE A 5 18.62 -16.63 16.95
CA PHE A 5 17.69 -15.54 17.19
C PHE A 5 16.24 -15.91 16.81
N PHE A 6 16.02 -16.49 15.63
CA PHE A 6 14.69 -16.97 15.23
C PHE A 6 14.15 -18.05 16.17
N PHE A 7 15.00 -19.00 16.56
CA PHE A 7 14.64 -20.04 17.52
C PHE A 7 14.19 -19.43 18.85
N LEU A 8 14.95 -18.47 19.39
CA LEU A 8 14.60 -17.78 20.63
C LEU A 8 13.26 -17.03 20.52
N ILE A 9 13.00 -16.32 19.41
CA ILE A 9 11.71 -15.66 19.18
C ILE A 9 10.55 -16.68 19.23
N ILE A 10 10.71 -17.81 18.53
CA ILE A 10 9.66 -18.84 18.47
C ILE A 10 9.43 -19.43 19.86
N VAL A 11 10.49 -19.82 20.57
CA VAL A 11 10.39 -20.38 21.93
C VAL A 11 9.74 -19.38 22.89
N CYS A 12 10.15 -18.11 22.87
CA CYS A 12 9.53 -17.07 23.68
C CYS A 12 8.05 -16.87 23.34
N THR A 13 7.69 -16.95 22.05
CA THR A 13 6.30 -16.83 21.60
C THR A 13 5.46 -18.00 22.09
N VAL A 14 5.97 -19.24 21.96
CA VAL A 14 5.28 -20.45 22.45
C VAL A 14 5.10 -20.39 23.97
N ILE A 15 6.14 -20.07 24.72
CA ILE A 15 6.07 -19.94 26.18
C ILE A 15 5.05 -18.87 26.57
N TYR A 16 5.10 -17.69 25.94
CA TYR A 16 4.14 -16.62 26.18
C TYR A 16 2.70 -17.07 25.93
N SER A 17 2.44 -17.77 24.82
CA SER A 17 1.11 -18.24 24.47
C SER A 17 0.58 -19.30 25.42
N LEU A 18 1.43 -20.21 25.90
CA LEU A 18 1.06 -21.21 26.91
C LEU A 18 0.75 -20.57 28.27
N LEU A 19 1.49 -19.53 28.65
CA LEU A 19 1.27 -18.80 29.90
C LEU A 19 0.09 -17.80 29.83
N ASN A 20 -0.30 -17.36 28.63
CA ASN A 20 -1.37 -16.37 28.41
C ASN A 20 -2.36 -16.86 27.33
N PRO A 21 -3.06 -17.99 27.55
CA PRO A 21 -3.93 -18.59 26.54
C PRO A 21 -5.12 -17.70 26.18
N GLY A 22 -5.69 -16.99 27.16
CA GLY A 22 -6.78 -16.04 26.93
C GLY A 22 -6.38 -14.90 25.98
N THR A 23 -5.26 -14.24 26.25
CA THR A 23 -4.72 -13.17 25.39
C THR A 23 -4.39 -13.68 23.99
N THR A 24 -3.80 -14.88 23.88
CA THR A 24 -3.49 -15.50 22.59
C THR A 24 -4.76 -15.75 21.79
N ASN A 25 -5.81 -16.30 22.43
CA ASN A 25 -7.10 -16.53 21.79
C ASN A 25 -7.73 -15.23 21.30
N THR A 26 -7.71 -14.17 22.12
CA THR A 26 -8.19 -12.84 21.71
C THR A 26 -7.45 -12.31 20.48
N ILE A 27 -6.11 -12.39 20.46
CA ILE A 27 -5.30 -11.95 19.30
C ILE A 27 -5.68 -12.72 18.03
N VAL A 28 -5.87 -14.04 18.13
CA VAL A 28 -6.27 -14.89 17.01
C VAL A 28 -7.65 -14.46 16.49
N LEU A 29 -8.64 -14.36 17.38
CA LEU A 29 -10.01 -14.01 17.00
C LEU A 29 -10.08 -12.61 16.38
N GLU A 30 -9.47 -11.61 17.00
CA GLU A 30 -9.45 -10.24 16.46
C GLU A 30 -8.74 -10.16 15.11
N THR A 31 -7.61 -10.87 14.95
CA THR A 31 -6.89 -10.91 13.67
C THR A 31 -7.73 -11.59 12.58
N LEU A 32 -8.38 -12.71 12.90
CA LEU A 32 -9.25 -13.43 11.96
C LEU A 32 -10.50 -12.61 11.60
N SER A 33 -11.10 -11.89 12.56
CA SER A 33 -12.20 -10.97 12.30
C SER A 33 -11.76 -9.85 11.37
N LEU A 34 -10.61 -9.23 11.61
CA LEU A 34 -10.08 -8.18 10.73
C LEU A 34 -9.78 -8.72 9.33
N TRP A 35 -9.18 -9.91 9.25
CA TRP A 35 -8.93 -10.58 7.97
C TRP A 35 -10.23 -10.84 7.21
N LEU A 36 -11.24 -11.40 7.87
CA LEU A 36 -12.52 -11.75 7.24
C LEU A 36 -13.31 -10.51 6.79
N LEU A 37 -13.34 -9.46 7.62
CA LEU A 37 -14.20 -8.29 7.40
C LEU A 37 -13.56 -7.21 6.53
N MET A 38 -12.23 -7.10 6.53
CA MET A 38 -11.53 -6.02 5.82
C MET A 38 -10.59 -6.54 4.73
N VAL A 39 -9.80 -7.57 5.01
CA VAL A 39 -8.75 -8.03 4.10
C VAL A 39 -9.30 -8.91 2.99
N LEU A 40 -10.08 -9.93 3.33
CA LEU A 40 -10.67 -10.86 2.37
C LEU A 40 -11.56 -10.13 1.33
N PRO A 41 -12.49 -9.24 1.72
CA PRO A 41 -13.38 -8.58 0.75
C PRO A 41 -12.64 -7.56 -0.13
N SER A 42 -11.49 -7.06 0.31
CA SER A 42 -10.68 -6.12 -0.48
C SER A 42 -9.69 -6.82 -1.41
N ILE A 43 -9.13 -7.97 -1.01
CA ILE A 43 -8.14 -8.70 -1.81
C ILE A 43 -8.83 -9.61 -2.83
N LEU A 44 -9.87 -10.37 -2.46
CA LEU A 44 -10.48 -11.37 -3.34
C LEU A 44 -10.95 -10.80 -4.69
N PRO A 45 -11.72 -9.68 -4.76
CA PRO A 45 -12.18 -9.15 -6.04
C PRO A 45 -11.02 -8.72 -6.93
N MET A 46 -10.01 -8.07 -6.34
CA MET A 46 -8.83 -7.62 -7.09
C MET A 46 -7.95 -8.78 -7.55
N TYR A 47 -7.83 -9.83 -6.75
CA TYR A 47 -7.15 -11.06 -7.13
C TYR A 47 -7.82 -11.66 -8.38
N LEU A 48 -9.13 -11.96 -8.30
CA LEU A 48 -9.87 -12.54 -9.42
C LEU A 48 -9.79 -11.65 -10.67
N LEU A 49 -10.09 -10.35 -10.53
CA LEU A 49 -10.13 -9.40 -11.63
C LEU A 49 -8.77 -9.26 -12.31
N SER A 50 -7.68 -9.19 -11.54
CA SER A 50 -6.33 -9.08 -12.08
C SER A 50 -5.97 -10.26 -12.99
N HIS A 51 -6.33 -11.48 -12.58
CA HIS A 51 -6.07 -12.70 -13.33
C HIS A 51 -6.97 -12.85 -14.58
N PHE A 52 -8.16 -12.24 -14.59
CA PHE A 52 -8.97 -12.13 -15.81
C PHE A 52 -8.42 -11.06 -16.77
N LEU A 53 -8.13 -9.86 -16.26
CA LEU A 53 -7.68 -8.72 -17.07
C LEU A 53 -6.37 -9.01 -17.81
N ILE A 54 -5.41 -9.67 -17.14
CA ILE A 54 -4.11 -9.98 -17.74
C ILE A 54 -4.21 -10.94 -18.94
N ARG A 55 -5.28 -11.74 -19.02
CA ARG A 55 -5.54 -12.69 -20.11
C ARG A 55 -6.29 -12.08 -21.27
N ILE A 56 -6.74 -10.83 -21.17
CA ILE A 56 -7.32 -10.09 -22.28
C ILE A 56 -6.16 -9.51 -23.11
N PRO A 57 -5.91 -9.97 -24.35
CA PRO A 57 -4.76 -9.52 -25.15
C PRO A 57 -4.75 -8.01 -25.37
N LEU A 58 -5.93 -7.40 -25.49
CA LEU A 58 -6.09 -5.96 -25.66
C LEU A 58 -5.50 -5.17 -24.49
N PHE A 59 -5.69 -5.65 -23.25
CA PHE A 59 -5.25 -4.95 -22.05
C PHE A 59 -3.73 -4.77 -22.03
N THR A 60 -2.99 -5.85 -22.28
CA THR A 60 -1.51 -5.80 -22.34
C THR A 60 -1.01 -5.16 -23.63
N LYS A 61 -1.67 -5.36 -24.77
CA LYS A 61 -1.26 -4.81 -26.07
C LYS A 61 -1.36 -3.28 -26.12
N VAL A 62 -2.39 -2.70 -25.49
CA VAL A 62 -2.58 -1.23 -25.42
C VAL A 62 -1.63 -0.60 -24.41
N LEU A 63 -1.44 -1.22 -23.24
CA LEU A 63 -0.64 -0.64 -22.16
C LEU A 63 0.87 -0.84 -22.34
N TYR A 64 1.30 -1.94 -22.97
CA TYR A 64 2.71 -2.24 -23.18
C TYR A 64 3.50 -1.13 -23.91
N PRO A 65 3.05 -0.56 -25.05
CA PRO A 65 3.82 0.50 -25.72
C PRO A 65 3.98 1.76 -24.85
N LEU A 66 3.04 2.02 -23.93
CA LEU A 66 3.11 3.14 -22.99
C LEU A 66 4.05 2.82 -21.82
N LEU A 67 3.91 1.64 -21.23
CA LEU A 67 4.63 1.25 -20.02
C LEU A 67 6.06 0.78 -20.30
N LYS A 68 6.32 0.19 -21.46
CA LYS A 68 7.66 -0.28 -21.84
C LYS A 68 8.73 0.80 -21.74
N PRO A 69 8.60 1.99 -22.38
CA PRO A 69 9.63 3.02 -22.29
C PRO A 69 9.74 3.59 -20.87
N ILE A 70 8.63 3.72 -20.15
CA ILE A 70 8.59 4.31 -18.80
C ILE A 70 9.22 3.37 -17.74
N LEU A 71 8.99 2.07 -17.87
CA LEU A 71 9.40 1.06 -16.90
C LEU A 71 10.54 0.17 -17.40
N HIS A 72 11.08 0.43 -18.60
CA HIS A 72 12.08 -0.38 -19.28
C HIS A 72 11.81 -1.89 -19.24
N LEU A 73 10.57 -2.30 -19.54
CA LEU A 73 10.12 -3.69 -19.42
C LEU A 73 10.71 -4.58 -20.51
N GLU A 74 11.08 -5.81 -20.14
CA GLU A 74 11.66 -6.80 -21.06
C GLU A 74 10.70 -7.16 -22.20
N ASN A 75 9.45 -7.48 -21.84
CA ASN A 75 8.45 -8.04 -22.76
C ASN A 75 7.02 -7.85 -22.23
N HIS A 76 6.02 -8.35 -22.98
CA HIS A 76 4.61 -8.27 -22.59
C HIS A 76 4.31 -8.97 -21.25
N THR A 77 4.97 -10.09 -20.96
CA THR A 77 4.82 -10.81 -19.68
C THR A 77 5.22 -9.94 -18.50
N SER A 78 6.34 -9.22 -18.62
CA SER A 78 6.82 -8.31 -17.58
C SER A 78 5.84 -7.17 -17.33
N CYS A 79 5.24 -6.63 -18.40
CA CYS A 79 4.16 -5.65 -18.31
C CYS A 79 2.92 -6.21 -17.62
N ALA A 80 2.55 -7.42 -17.99
CA ALA A 80 1.39 -8.12 -17.48
C ALA A 80 1.54 -8.37 -15.96
N ILE A 81 2.71 -8.87 -15.54
CA ILE A 81 3.09 -9.03 -14.13
C ILE A 81 3.01 -7.70 -13.39
N TYR A 82 3.61 -6.62 -13.92
CA TYR A 82 3.55 -5.30 -13.28
C TYR A 82 2.12 -4.80 -13.05
N LEU A 83 1.25 -4.97 -14.05
CA LEU A 83 -0.16 -4.58 -13.97
C LEU A 83 -0.92 -5.41 -12.92
N VAL A 84 -0.70 -6.72 -12.88
CA VAL A 84 -1.28 -7.57 -11.85
C VAL A 84 -0.72 -7.24 -10.48
N SER A 85 0.56 -6.87 -10.37
CA SER A 85 1.13 -6.40 -9.11
C SER A 85 0.39 -5.17 -8.58
N ILE A 86 0.04 -4.20 -9.43
CA ILE A 86 -0.76 -3.04 -9.01
C ILE A 86 -2.12 -3.50 -8.50
N LEU A 87 -2.81 -4.39 -9.21
CA LEU A 87 -4.18 -4.80 -8.87
C LEU A 87 -4.23 -5.73 -7.65
N ALA A 88 -3.51 -6.84 -7.68
CA ALA A 88 -3.57 -7.90 -6.66
C ALA A 88 -2.59 -7.69 -5.50
N GLY A 89 -1.50 -6.96 -5.71
CA GLY A 89 -0.45 -6.77 -4.71
C GLY A 89 0.35 -8.04 -4.39
N ASN A 90 1.02 -8.02 -3.23
CA ASN A 90 1.71 -9.19 -2.68
C ASN A 90 0.78 -10.09 -1.86
N PRO A 91 1.06 -11.41 -1.79
CA PRO A 91 2.25 -12.10 -2.33
C PRO A 91 2.11 -12.53 -3.80
N THR A 92 0.96 -12.28 -4.42
CA THR A 92 0.64 -12.67 -5.81
C THR A 92 1.70 -12.19 -6.81
N ALA A 93 2.12 -10.92 -6.70
CA ALA A 93 3.19 -10.35 -7.52
C ALA A 93 4.48 -11.18 -7.46
N ALA A 94 5.00 -11.46 -6.27
CA ALA A 94 6.22 -12.26 -6.08
C ALA A 94 6.09 -13.67 -6.68
N SER A 95 4.91 -14.31 -6.51
CA SER A 95 4.62 -15.63 -7.08
C SER A 95 4.62 -15.63 -8.59
N LEU A 96 4.05 -14.60 -9.22
CA LEU A 96 4.02 -14.46 -10.67
C LEU A 96 5.42 -14.19 -11.24
N ILE A 97 6.21 -13.33 -10.60
CA ILE A 97 7.60 -13.08 -11.00
C ILE A 97 8.42 -14.37 -10.93
N ALA A 98 8.32 -15.10 -9.81
CA ALA A 98 9.02 -16.37 -9.60
C ALA A 98 8.62 -17.43 -10.65
N SER A 99 7.32 -17.60 -10.89
CA SER A 99 6.78 -18.56 -11.86
C SER A 99 7.15 -18.21 -13.31
N ALA A 100 7.11 -16.93 -13.67
CA ALA A 100 7.50 -16.49 -15.01
C ALA A 100 9.00 -16.69 -15.27
N ALA A 101 9.85 -16.47 -14.26
CA ALA A 101 11.28 -16.74 -14.34
C ALA A 101 11.57 -18.24 -14.50
N ASP A 102 10.86 -19.10 -13.74
CA ASP A 102 10.97 -20.57 -13.87
C ASP A 102 10.60 -21.08 -15.25
N LYS A 103 9.51 -20.53 -15.80
CA LYS A 103 9.00 -20.89 -17.12
C LYS A 103 9.80 -20.22 -18.25
N ASN A 104 10.90 -19.53 -17.94
CA ASN A 104 11.73 -18.75 -18.87
C ASN A 104 10.92 -17.74 -19.72
N LEU A 105 9.82 -17.22 -19.17
CA LEU A 105 8.99 -16.19 -19.82
C LEU A 105 9.56 -14.78 -19.62
N ILE A 106 10.41 -14.62 -18.61
CA ILE A 106 11.23 -13.44 -18.34
C ILE A 106 12.63 -13.90 -17.95
N SER A 107 13.64 -13.08 -18.21
CA SER A 107 15.00 -13.33 -17.74
C SER A 107 15.10 -13.26 -16.22
N LYS A 108 16.16 -13.85 -15.66
CA LYS A 108 16.44 -13.76 -14.21
C LYS A 108 16.78 -12.34 -13.80
N GLU A 109 17.38 -11.59 -14.70
CA GLU A 109 17.70 -10.18 -14.57
C GLU A 109 16.40 -9.37 -14.44
N GLU A 110 15.42 -9.61 -15.31
CA GLU A 110 14.12 -8.94 -15.22
C GLU A 110 13.33 -9.37 -13.99
N ALA A 111 13.38 -10.65 -13.60
CA ALA A 111 12.76 -11.09 -12.35
C ALA A 111 13.33 -10.35 -11.13
N ASN A 112 14.66 -10.23 -11.05
CA ASN A 112 15.35 -9.44 -10.02
C ASN A 112 15.11 -7.93 -10.15
N ARG A 113 14.72 -7.43 -11.32
CA ARG A 113 14.38 -6.04 -11.56
C ARG A 113 12.95 -5.75 -11.11
N LEU A 114 11.98 -6.55 -11.56
CA LEU A 114 10.56 -6.44 -11.21
C LEU A 114 10.35 -6.50 -9.71
N VAL A 115 11.01 -7.42 -9.00
CA VAL A 115 10.83 -7.55 -7.53
C VAL A 115 11.15 -6.26 -6.77
N LYS A 116 11.96 -5.37 -7.33
CA LYS A 116 12.38 -4.10 -6.71
C LYS A 116 11.29 -3.02 -6.76
N PHE A 117 10.44 -3.01 -7.77
CA PHE A 117 9.47 -1.91 -7.97
C PHE A 117 8.01 -2.38 -8.11
N SER A 118 7.76 -3.65 -8.43
CA SER A 118 6.42 -4.19 -8.67
C SER A 118 5.78 -4.81 -7.41
N SER A 119 5.96 -4.14 -6.26
CA SER A 119 5.46 -4.60 -4.96
C SER A 119 4.43 -3.62 -4.44
N PHE A 120 3.15 -3.97 -4.51
CA PHE A 120 2.05 -3.09 -4.11
C PHE A 120 1.14 -3.73 -3.06
N VAL A 121 0.33 -2.86 -2.46
CA VAL A 121 -0.90 -3.22 -1.74
C VAL A 121 -2.07 -2.91 -2.67
N SER A 122 -3.07 -3.79 -2.73
CA SER A 122 -4.16 -3.66 -3.71
C SER A 122 -4.95 -2.37 -3.52
N PRO A 123 -5.52 -1.77 -4.59
CA PRO A 123 -6.27 -0.52 -4.50
C PRO A 123 -7.49 -0.64 -3.58
N LEU A 124 -8.23 -1.75 -3.64
CA LEU A 124 -9.36 -1.97 -2.74
C LEU A 124 -8.93 -2.09 -1.28
N PHE A 125 -7.75 -2.65 -1.00
CA PHE A 125 -7.25 -2.70 0.36
C PHE A 125 -6.90 -1.29 0.86
N ILE A 126 -6.19 -0.50 0.03
CA ILE A 126 -5.90 0.89 0.35
C ILE A 126 -7.20 1.66 0.62
N ILE A 127 -8.21 1.51 -0.25
CA ILE A 127 -9.53 2.15 -0.11
C ILE A 127 -10.22 1.71 1.18
N ALA A 128 -10.28 0.40 1.46
CA ALA A 128 -10.99 -0.15 2.61
C ALA A 128 -10.50 0.42 3.94
N PHE A 129 -9.18 0.57 4.11
CA PHE A 129 -8.59 1.12 5.33
C PHE A 129 -8.57 2.66 5.33
N SER A 130 -8.11 3.30 4.25
CA SER A 130 -7.90 4.75 4.27
C SER A 130 -9.19 5.57 4.24
N ASN A 131 -10.28 5.06 3.65
CA ASN A 131 -11.57 5.75 3.71
C ASN A 131 -12.16 5.80 5.13
N LYS A 132 -11.67 4.98 6.08
CA LYS A 132 -12.04 5.09 7.50
C LYS A 132 -11.44 6.32 8.17
N LEU A 133 -10.36 6.87 7.65
CA LEU A 133 -9.78 8.14 8.12
C LEU A 133 -10.52 9.33 7.50
N HIS A 134 -10.65 9.36 6.18
CA HIS A 134 -11.38 10.40 5.46
C HIS A 134 -11.71 9.90 4.04
N PRO A 135 -12.93 10.11 3.52
CA PRO A 135 -13.28 9.75 2.15
C PRO A 135 -12.34 10.40 1.12
N GLY A 136 -11.90 9.63 0.12
CA GLY A 136 -11.14 10.16 -1.02
C GLY A 136 -9.62 10.26 -0.83
N ILE A 137 -9.08 10.15 0.40
CA ILE A 137 -7.62 10.18 0.61
C ILE A 137 -6.91 8.95 0.02
N SER A 138 -7.67 7.88 -0.24
CA SER A 138 -7.18 6.65 -0.88
C SER A 138 -6.48 6.91 -2.21
N LEU A 139 -6.95 7.90 -2.99
CA LEU A 139 -6.36 8.28 -4.27
C LEU A 139 -4.93 8.82 -4.10
N PHE A 140 -4.67 9.58 -3.03
CA PHE A 140 -3.34 10.08 -2.72
C PHE A 140 -2.36 8.93 -2.46
N PHE A 141 -2.79 7.93 -1.70
CA PHE A 141 -1.99 6.74 -1.45
C PHE A 141 -1.74 5.96 -2.75
N ILE A 142 -2.77 5.61 -3.50
CA ILE A 142 -2.63 4.86 -4.76
C ILE A 142 -1.68 5.57 -5.72
N PHE A 143 -1.86 6.89 -5.90
CA PHE A 143 -1.00 7.72 -6.73
C PHE A 143 0.46 7.68 -6.24
N SER A 144 0.68 7.90 -4.95
CA SER A 144 2.04 7.91 -4.36
C SER A 144 2.78 6.59 -4.57
N GLN A 145 2.12 5.44 -4.38
CA GLN A 145 2.74 4.13 -4.53
C GLN A 145 3.08 3.82 -6.00
N ILE A 146 2.18 4.14 -6.93
CA ILE A 146 2.41 3.92 -8.37
C ILE A 146 3.54 4.85 -8.86
N LEU A 147 3.52 6.12 -8.46
CA LEU A 147 4.56 7.08 -8.85
C LEU A 147 5.92 6.69 -8.27
N ALA A 148 5.98 6.28 -7.00
CA ALA A 148 7.22 5.80 -6.38
C ALA A 148 7.80 4.59 -7.12
N SER A 149 6.95 3.62 -7.50
CA SER A 149 7.34 2.48 -8.34
C SER A 149 7.91 2.90 -9.69
N ILE A 150 7.23 3.81 -10.41
CA ILE A 150 7.69 4.32 -11.71
C ILE A 150 9.06 5.00 -11.57
N LEU A 151 9.23 5.84 -10.55
CA LEU A 151 10.51 6.51 -10.30
C LEU A 151 11.63 5.50 -10.08
N ILE A 152 11.41 4.49 -9.22
CA ILE A 152 12.40 3.41 -9.00
C ILE A 152 12.75 2.69 -10.30
N ALA A 153 11.76 2.34 -11.12
CA ALA A 153 11.98 1.60 -12.37
C ALA A 153 12.89 2.36 -13.35
N ASN A 154 12.80 3.69 -13.38
CA ASN A 154 13.61 4.56 -14.25
C ASN A 154 15.08 4.64 -13.81
N PHE A 155 15.37 4.50 -12.51
CA PHE A 155 16.75 4.46 -11.99
C PHE A 155 17.39 3.06 -12.07
N LEU A 156 16.63 2.04 -12.48
CA LEU A 156 17.16 0.70 -12.69
C LEU A 156 17.70 0.55 -14.12
N PRO A 157 18.85 -0.12 -14.31
CA PRO A 157 19.37 -0.38 -15.63
C PRO A 157 18.32 -1.11 -16.49
N SER A 158 18.19 -0.65 -17.73
CA SER A 158 17.27 -1.23 -18.70
C SER A 158 17.72 -2.64 -19.06
N ASN A 159 16.78 -3.58 -19.08
CA ASN A 159 17.04 -4.92 -19.55
C ASN A 159 16.66 -5.02 -21.03
N LYS A 160 17.67 -5.26 -21.89
CA LYS A 160 17.44 -5.47 -23.33
C LYS A 160 16.96 -6.89 -23.56
N GLY A 161 15.68 -7.11 -23.31
CA GLY A 161 15.00 -8.37 -23.56
C GLY A 161 14.78 -8.70 -25.03
N ASN A 162 14.90 -9.98 -25.38
CA ASN A 162 14.33 -10.50 -26.62
C ASN A 162 12.80 -10.51 -26.54
N ARG A 163 12.15 -10.24 -27.68
CA ARG A 163 10.69 -10.29 -27.81
C ARG A 163 10.20 -11.75 -27.68
N ALA A 164 9.96 -12.23 -26.46
CA ALA A 164 9.14 -13.40 -26.28
C ALA A 164 7.68 -13.03 -26.64
N LYS A 165 7.14 -13.65 -27.69
CA LYS A 165 5.70 -13.62 -27.99
C LYS A 165 5.01 -14.54 -26.99
N ILE A 166 4.05 -14.02 -26.24
CA ILE A 166 3.07 -14.87 -25.55
C ILE A 166 1.69 -14.59 -26.12
N GLU A 167 1.04 -15.65 -26.58
CA GLU A 167 -0.40 -15.71 -26.80
C GLU A 167 -1.05 -16.05 -25.46
N HIS A 168 -1.72 -15.08 -24.85
CA HIS A 168 -2.66 -15.34 -23.77
C HIS A 168 -4.06 -15.43 -24.38
N SER A 169 -4.60 -16.63 -24.52
CA SER A 169 -6.04 -16.82 -24.72
C SER A 169 -6.69 -17.13 -23.36
N ILE A 170 -7.92 -16.66 -23.18
CA ILE A 170 -8.75 -17.09 -22.04
C ILE A 170 -9.17 -18.53 -22.35
N THR A 171 -8.55 -19.49 -21.67
CA THR A 171 -8.95 -20.90 -21.75
C THR A 171 -9.68 -21.31 -20.48
N THR A 172 -10.49 -22.36 -20.57
CA THR A 172 -11.27 -22.87 -19.42
C THR A 172 -10.37 -23.39 -18.29
N GLU A 173 -9.22 -23.96 -18.64
CA GLU A 173 -8.18 -24.42 -17.71
C GLU A 173 -7.63 -23.26 -16.89
N ALA A 174 -7.49 -22.11 -17.54
CA ALA A 174 -6.98 -20.91 -16.92
C ALA A 174 -7.96 -20.41 -15.83
N ILE A 175 -9.28 -20.47 -16.06
CA ILE A 175 -10.30 -20.09 -15.06
C ILE A 175 -10.26 -21.07 -13.88
N SER A 176 -10.15 -22.37 -14.16
CA SER A 176 -10.01 -23.41 -13.13
C SER A 176 -8.77 -23.20 -12.25
N GLU A 177 -7.64 -22.80 -12.84
CA GLU A 177 -6.40 -22.49 -12.10
C GLU A 177 -6.60 -21.31 -11.13
N ILE A 178 -7.33 -20.26 -11.52
CA ILE A 178 -7.62 -19.12 -10.63
C ILE A 178 -8.51 -19.57 -9.47
N LEU A 179 -9.60 -20.29 -9.76
CA LEU A 179 -10.57 -20.70 -8.76
C LEU A 179 -9.97 -21.69 -7.75
N SER A 180 -9.04 -22.54 -8.20
CA SER A 180 -8.32 -23.48 -7.32
C SER A 180 -7.22 -22.81 -6.49
N SER A 181 -6.55 -21.79 -7.02
CA SER A 181 -5.46 -21.10 -6.31
C SER A 181 -5.94 -20.03 -5.32
N ALA A 182 -7.04 -19.33 -5.61
CA ALA A 182 -7.53 -18.22 -4.80
C ALA A 182 -7.72 -18.57 -3.30
N PRO A 183 -8.38 -19.69 -2.92
CA PRO A 183 -8.58 -20.02 -1.51
C PRO A 183 -7.26 -20.18 -0.76
N SER A 184 -6.26 -20.82 -1.39
CA SER A 184 -4.95 -21.04 -0.77
C SER A 184 -4.18 -19.74 -0.54
N VAL A 185 -4.20 -18.81 -1.51
CA VAL A 185 -3.54 -17.51 -1.39
C VAL A 185 -4.19 -16.69 -0.27
N LEU A 186 -5.53 -16.64 -0.25
CA LEU A 186 -6.27 -15.85 0.74
C LEU A 186 -6.11 -16.41 2.16
N LEU A 187 -6.18 -17.73 2.31
CA LEU A 187 -5.96 -18.38 3.60
C LEU A 187 -4.53 -18.18 4.10
N ASN A 188 -3.53 -18.26 3.21
CA ASN A 188 -2.14 -17.98 3.57
C ASN A 188 -1.96 -16.56 4.11
N ILE A 189 -2.67 -15.57 3.55
CA ILE A 189 -2.68 -14.20 4.09
C ILE A 189 -3.22 -14.20 5.53
N GLY A 190 -4.37 -14.83 5.78
CA GLY A 190 -4.95 -14.90 7.13
C GLY A 190 -4.04 -15.60 8.15
N VAL A 191 -3.48 -16.76 7.78
CA VAL A 191 -2.59 -17.55 8.66
C VAL A 191 -1.33 -16.78 9.01
N THR A 192 -0.71 -16.12 8.02
CA THR A 192 0.52 -15.34 8.27
C THR A 192 0.25 -14.07 9.06
N MET A 193 -0.91 -13.42 8.90
CA MET A 193 -1.33 -12.31 9.76
C MET A 193 -1.43 -12.76 11.23
N VAL A 194 -2.12 -13.89 11.48
CA VAL A 194 -2.27 -14.46 12.83
C VAL A 194 -0.90 -14.79 13.42
N MET A 195 -0.04 -15.47 12.66
CA MET A 195 1.30 -15.84 13.10
C MET A 195 2.12 -14.61 13.52
N VAL A 196 2.15 -13.55 12.72
CA VAL A 196 2.91 -12.33 13.04
C VAL A 196 2.34 -11.61 14.26
N ASN A 197 1.01 -11.56 14.41
CA ASN A 197 0.39 -10.92 15.57
C ASN A 197 0.60 -11.68 16.88
N ILE A 198 0.64 -13.01 16.85
CA ILE A 198 1.02 -13.82 18.02
C ILE A 198 2.49 -13.53 18.40
N ILE A 199 3.39 -13.44 17.43
CA ILE A 199 4.81 -13.09 17.67
C ILE A 199 4.97 -11.66 18.24
N LYS A 200 4.09 -10.73 17.84
CA LYS A 200 4.10 -9.32 18.30
C LYS A 200 3.79 -9.20 19.81
N ALA A 201 2.96 -10.08 20.36
CA ALA A 201 2.47 -9.99 21.73
C ALA A 201 3.55 -10.04 22.84
N PRO A 202 4.47 -11.02 22.86
CA PRO A 202 5.57 -11.02 23.84
C PRO A 202 6.50 -9.83 23.66
N LEU A 203 6.72 -9.37 22.42
CA LEU A 203 7.55 -8.20 22.13
C LEU A 203 6.96 -6.94 22.77
N LEU A 204 5.65 -6.72 22.63
CA LEU A 204 4.93 -5.61 23.27
C LEU A 204 5.09 -5.63 24.80
N LYS A 205 4.99 -6.81 25.43
CA LYS A 205 5.09 -6.93 26.89
C LYS A 205 6.52 -6.73 27.41
N LEU A 206 7.52 -7.29 26.72
CA LEU A 206 8.95 -7.07 27.04
C LEU A 206 9.34 -5.60 26.95
N MET A 207 8.69 -4.90 26.03
CA MET A 207 8.96 -3.52 25.70
C MET A 207 8.33 -2.51 26.68
N ASN A 208 7.36 -2.91 27.52
CA ASN A 208 6.83 -2.15 28.67
C ASN A 208 6.73 -0.61 28.45
N PHE A 209 6.11 -0.16 27.35
CA PHE A 209 6.27 1.24 26.90
C PHE A 209 5.12 2.16 27.29
N ASN A 210 5.41 3.07 28.23
CA ASN A 210 4.76 4.37 28.41
C ASN A 210 5.06 5.37 27.25
N SER A 211 5.69 4.90 26.17
CA SER A 211 6.05 5.68 25.00
C SER A 211 5.02 5.45 23.89
N PHE A 212 4.17 6.46 23.69
CA PHE A 212 3.17 6.53 22.62
C PHE A 212 3.74 6.10 21.26
N TYR A 213 4.99 6.46 20.97
CA TYR A 213 5.65 6.21 19.68
C TYR A 213 6.03 4.75 19.44
N LEU A 214 6.44 4.00 20.47
CA LEU A 214 6.92 2.63 20.30
C LEU A 214 5.79 1.63 20.00
N LYS A 215 4.57 1.93 20.47
CA LYS A 215 3.38 1.17 20.10
C LYS A 215 3.17 1.15 18.57
N TYR A 216 3.26 2.30 17.92
CA TYR A 216 3.03 2.40 16.48
C TYR A 216 4.17 1.82 15.65
N ILE A 217 5.40 1.81 16.16
CA ILE A 217 6.53 1.13 15.51
C ILE A 217 6.27 -0.38 15.43
N LEU A 218 5.74 -0.99 16.50
CA LEU A 218 5.38 -2.41 16.50
C LEU A 218 4.13 -2.70 15.64
N SER A 219 3.22 -1.73 15.53
CA SER A 219 2.12 -1.78 14.56
C SER A 219 2.63 -1.82 13.11
N LEU A 220 3.88 -1.42 12.81
CA LEU A 220 4.47 -1.57 11.45
C LEU A 220 4.79 -3.02 11.07
N LEU A 221 4.83 -3.95 12.04
CA LEU A 221 5.16 -5.36 11.78
C LEU A 221 4.06 -6.08 10.98
N GLU A 222 2.81 -5.67 11.09
CA GLU A 222 1.71 -6.28 10.36
C GLU A 222 0.79 -5.17 9.85
N ILE A 223 0.58 -5.16 8.53
CA ILE A 223 -0.03 -4.02 7.85
C ILE A 223 -1.49 -3.82 8.23
N SER A 224 -2.29 -4.89 8.28
CA SER A 224 -3.74 -4.76 8.47
C SER A 224 -4.07 -4.32 9.89
N THR A 225 -3.52 -5.00 10.90
CA THR A 225 -3.68 -4.63 12.30
C THR A 225 -3.03 -3.28 12.59
N GLY A 226 -1.89 -2.96 11.97
CA GLY A 226 -1.27 -1.66 12.15
C GLY A 226 -2.10 -0.50 11.62
N LEU A 227 -2.73 -0.66 10.45
CA LEU A 227 -3.67 0.34 9.93
C LEU A 227 -4.89 0.48 10.84
N ASN A 228 -5.43 -0.64 11.34
CA ASN A 228 -6.55 -0.63 12.28
C ASN A 228 -6.20 0.07 13.60
N ASP A 229 -5.00 -0.15 14.14
CA ASP A 229 -4.51 0.52 15.35
C ASP A 229 -4.43 2.04 15.15
N ILE A 230 -3.95 2.50 14.00
CA ILE A 230 -3.84 3.94 13.66
C ILE A 230 -5.24 4.57 13.53
N ILE A 231 -6.19 3.86 12.90
CA ILE A 231 -7.59 4.33 12.79
C ILE A 231 -8.19 4.54 14.18
N ASN A 232 -8.02 3.57 15.07
CA ASN A 232 -8.60 3.60 16.42
C ASN A 232 -7.87 4.55 17.38
N ALA A 233 -6.66 4.99 17.02
CA ALA A 233 -5.88 5.93 17.83
C ALA A 233 -6.34 7.39 17.70
N SER A 234 -7.25 7.71 16.78
CA SER A 234 -7.78 9.07 16.57
C SER A 234 -6.69 10.15 16.42
N LEU A 235 -5.60 9.80 15.72
CA LEU A 235 -4.49 10.71 15.45
C LEU A 235 -4.89 11.82 14.46
N PRO A 236 -4.20 12.98 14.47
CA PRO A 236 -4.37 13.99 13.44
C PRO A 236 -4.21 13.39 12.05
N LEU A 237 -5.05 13.81 11.09
CA LEU A 237 -5.09 13.23 9.74
C LEU A 237 -3.71 13.19 9.08
N THR A 238 -2.91 14.24 9.23
CA THR A 238 -1.54 14.31 8.70
C THR A 238 -0.65 13.18 9.25
N THR A 239 -0.69 12.93 10.56
CA THR A 239 0.08 11.85 11.20
C THR A 239 -0.41 10.48 10.74
N SER A 240 -1.73 10.28 10.69
CA SER A 240 -2.32 9.05 10.16
C SER A 240 -1.90 8.80 8.72
N MET A 241 -1.88 9.83 7.88
CA MET A 241 -1.46 9.72 6.48
C MET A 241 0.01 9.33 6.33
N ILE A 242 0.90 9.88 7.16
CA ILE A 242 2.32 9.51 7.19
C ILE A 242 2.47 8.04 7.54
N LEU A 243 1.83 7.58 8.62
CA LEU A 243 1.93 6.19 9.08
C LEU A 243 1.31 5.20 8.09
N PHE A 244 0.19 5.55 7.47
CA PHE A 244 -0.41 4.77 6.39
C PHE A 244 0.52 4.62 5.19
N SER A 245 1.17 5.71 4.76
CA SER A 245 2.12 5.67 3.66
C SER A 245 3.30 4.74 3.96
N ILE A 246 3.85 4.82 5.18
CA ILE A 246 4.92 3.92 5.64
C ILE A 246 4.46 2.46 5.57
N LEU A 247 3.27 2.16 6.08
CA LEU A 247 2.71 0.80 6.09
C LEU A 247 2.49 0.24 4.67
N PHE A 248 1.88 1.03 3.77
CA PHE A 248 1.67 0.61 2.39
C PHE A 248 2.98 0.39 1.63
N SER A 249 4.03 1.16 1.95
CA SER A 249 5.32 1.11 1.24
C SER A 249 6.38 0.19 1.85
N LEU A 250 6.36 -0.09 3.15
CA LEU A 250 7.31 -1.04 3.74
C LEU A 250 6.84 -2.48 3.51
N SER A 251 5.51 -2.67 3.52
CA SER A 251 4.84 -3.97 3.68
C SER A 251 5.26 -4.66 4.98
N GLY A 252 4.31 -5.01 5.84
CA GLY A 252 4.61 -5.66 7.13
C GLY A 252 5.37 -6.98 6.98
N VAL A 253 5.93 -7.48 8.09
CA VAL A 253 6.68 -8.75 8.19
C VAL A 253 5.91 -9.92 7.58
N ALA A 254 4.58 -9.96 7.73
CA ALA A 254 3.75 -11.01 7.12
C ALA A 254 3.95 -11.11 5.60
N ILE A 255 3.94 -9.98 4.90
CA ILE A 255 4.17 -9.92 3.46
C ILE A 255 5.61 -10.28 3.13
N HIS A 256 6.60 -9.79 3.90
CA HIS A 256 8.01 -10.16 3.68
C HIS A 256 8.22 -11.67 3.79
N LEU A 257 7.65 -12.32 4.80
CA LEU A 257 7.75 -13.76 4.98
C LEU A 257 7.13 -14.53 3.81
N GLN A 258 5.94 -14.12 3.35
CA GLN A 258 5.32 -14.72 2.17
C GLN A 258 6.21 -14.54 0.92
N VAL A 259 6.74 -13.34 0.68
CA VAL A 259 7.62 -13.06 -0.46
C VAL A 259 8.91 -13.90 -0.38
N ILE A 260 9.57 -13.95 0.77
CA ILE A 260 10.79 -14.77 0.99
C ILE A 260 10.54 -16.22 0.61
N THR A 261 9.42 -16.80 1.06
CA THR A 261 9.13 -18.24 0.81
C THR A 261 8.96 -18.57 -0.67
N VAL A 262 8.56 -17.59 -1.47
CA VAL A 262 8.36 -17.69 -2.91
C VAL A 262 9.66 -17.46 -3.67
N ILE A 263 10.36 -16.36 -3.39
CA ILE A 263 11.52 -15.92 -4.19
C ILE A 263 12.81 -16.66 -3.85
N SER A 264 12.97 -17.14 -2.61
CA SER A 264 14.17 -17.86 -2.15
C SER A 264 14.41 -19.15 -2.91
N LYS A 265 13.34 -19.77 -3.44
CA LYS A 265 13.41 -20.99 -4.24
C LYS A 265 13.97 -20.75 -5.65
N LYS A 266 14.21 -19.48 -6.05
CA LYS A 266 14.23 -19.07 -7.48
C LYS A 266 15.37 -18.15 -7.92
N LYS A 267 16.49 -18.11 -7.17
CA LYS A 267 17.65 -17.22 -7.45
C LYS A 267 17.26 -15.74 -7.59
N ILE A 268 16.14 -15.33 -7.01
CA ILE A 268 15.71 -13.93 -6.89
C ILE A 268 16.15 -13.44 -5.51
N SER A 269 16.81 -12.29 -5.48
CA SER A 269 17.40 -11.76 -4.24
C SER A 269 16.36 -11.10 -3.33
N TYR A 270 16.17 -11.65 -2.13
CA TYR A 270 15.40 -10.99 -1.08
C TYR A 270 16.04 -9.70 -0.59
N THR A 271 17.37 -9.61 -0.55
CA THR A 271 18.05 -8.39 -0.09
C THR A 271 17.72 -7.21 -0.99
N ASN A 272 17.63 -7.45 -2.31
CA ASN A 272 17.18 -6.45 -3.27
C ASN A 272 15.72 -6.05 -3.01
N PHE A 273 14.82 -7.02 -2.80
CA PHE A 273 13.44 -6.71 -2.44
C PHE A 273 13.37 -5.80 -1.22
N PHE A 274 14.02 -6.17 -0.12
CA PHE A 274 14.00 -5.43 1.14
C PHE A 274 14.50 -3.99 1.00
N TRP A 275 15.69 -3.80 0.43
CA TRP A 275 16.27 -2.45 0.28
C TRP A 275 15.42 -1.55 -0.61
N TYR A 276 14.84 -2.10 -1.68
CA TYR A 276 13.98 -1.30 -2.54
C TYR A 276 12.60 -1.01 -1.92
N ARG A 277 12.12 -1.79 -0.94
CA ARG A 277 10.96 -1.38 -0.12
C ARG A 277 11.28 -0.16 0.75
N LEU A 278 12.48 -0.07 1.31
CA LEU A 278 12.91 1.12 2.06
C LEU A 278 13.03 2.35 1.14
N ILE A 279 13.57 2.18 -0.07
CA ILE A 279 13.63 3.26 -1.07
C ILE A 279 12.22 3.67 -1.50
N HIS A 280 11.33 2.70 -1.76
CA HIS A 280 9.94 2.96 -2.12
C HIS A 280 9.23 3.74 -1.02
N MET A 281 9.42 3.36 0.25
CA MET A 281 8.89 4.08 1.41
C MET A 281 9.38 5.52 1.45
N ALA A 282 10.68 5.77 1.27
CA ALA A 282 11.21 7.13 1.26
C ALA A 282 10.56 7.98 0.15
N ILE A 283 10.50 7.47 -1.07
CA ILE A 283 9.92 8.20 -2.22
C ILE A 283 8.41 8.45 -2.03
N ALA A 284 7.65 7.41 -1.66
CA ALA A 284 6.20 7.52 -1.46
C ALA A 284 5.86 8.48 -0.31
N LEU A 285 6.65 8.47 0.77
CA LEU A 285 6.49 9.40 1.87
C LEU A 285 6.76 10.84 1.45
N THR A 286 7.83 11.09 0.68
CA THR A 286 8.11 12.41 0.11
C THR A 286 6.95 12.91 -0.76
N ILE A 287 6.38 12.04 -1.61
CA ILE A 287 5.23 12.39 -2.45
C ILE A 287 4.02 12.76 -1.58
N ILE A 288 3.70 11.95 -0.56
CA ILE A 288 2.57 12.23 0.34
C ILE A 288 2.76 13.55 1.10
N LEU A 289 3.95 13.81 1.63
CA LEU A 289 4.23 15.07 2.33
C LEU A 289 4.09 16.28 1.40
N PHE A 290 4.57 16.17 0.16
CA PHE A 290 4.41 17.21 -0.85
C PHE A 290 2.94 17.50 -1.19
N MET A 291 2.13 16.45 -1.35
CA MET A 291 0.69 16.57 -1.62
C MET A 291 -0.07 17.19 -0.44
N ILE A 292 0.26 16.79 0.79
CA ILE A 292 -0.31 17.39 2.01
C ILE A 292 0.02 18.89 2.07
N PHE A 293 1.28 19.25 1.82
CA PHE A 293 1.71 20.65 1.83
C PHE A 293 0.92 21.50 0.82
N HIS A 294 0.77 21.01 -0.42
CA HIS A 294 0.00 21.72 -1.45
C HIS A 294 -1.48 21.81 -1.11
N LEU A 295 -2.07 20.76 -0.53
CA LEU A 295 -3.47 20.78 -0.11
C LEU A 295 -3.71 21.85 0.97
N VAL A 296 -2.85 21.93 1.98
CA VAL A 296 -2.93 22.95 3.03
C VAL A 296 -2.76 24.35 2.44
N LEU A 297 -1.81 24.53 1.52
CA LEU A 297 -1.59 25.81 0.85
C LEU A 297 -2.82 26.26 0.07
N ILE A 298 -3.45 25.37 -0.72
CA ILE A 298 -4.68 25.67 -1.47
C ILE A 298 -5.81 26.08 -0.53
N ILE A 299 -5.99 25.36 0.58
CA ILE A 299 -7.03 25.68 1.58
C ILE A 299 -6.80 27.08 2.16
N LEU A 300 -5.55 27.43 2.52
CA LEU A 300 -5.22 28.75 3.05
C LEU A 300 -5.48 29.87 2.03
N ILE A 301 -5.16 29.65 0.76
CA ILE A 301 -5.44 30.61 -0.33
C ILE A 301 -6.95 30.81 -0.50
N VAL A 302 -7.73 29.73 -0.51
CA VAL A 302 -9.20 29.80 -0.64
C VAL A 302 -9.82 30.54 0.54
N ILE A 303 -9.39 30.25 1.77
CA ILE A 303 -9.86 30.97 2.97
C ILE A 303 -9.51 32.45 2.88
N GLY A 304 -8.28 32.80 2.46
CA GLY A 304 -7.86 34.17 2.24
C GLY A 304 -8.71 34.91 1.20
N LEU A 305 -9.03 34.25 0.09
CA LEU A 305 -9.92 34.79 -0.94
C LEU A 305 -11.34 35.02 -0.41
N ILE A 306 -11.90 34.09 0.37
CA ILE A 306 -13.22 34.25 0.98
C ILE A 306 -13.24 35.43 1.95
N ILE A 307 -12.22 35.58 2.79
CA ILE A 307 -12.10 36.70 3.73
C ILE A 307 -12.00 38.04 2.97
N LEU A 308 -11.20 38.08 1.90
CA LEU A 308 -11.05 39.26 1.06
C LEU A 308 -12.38 39.65 0.40
N ILE A 309 -13.08 38.69 -0.20
CA ILE A 309 -14.39 38.92 -0.84
C ILE A 309 -15.38 39.45 0.19
N ASN A 310 -15.47 38.84 1.37
CA ASN A 310 -16.37 39.30 2.45
C ASN A 310 -16.04 40.72 2.92
N SER A 311 -14.75 41.07 2.99
CA SER A 311 -14.30 42.43 3.32
C SER A 311 -14.71 43.44 2.25
N LEU A 312 -14.55 43.09 0.96
CA LEU A 312 -14.95 43.93 -0.17
C LEU A 312 -16.47 44.13 -0.23
N VAL A 313 -17.26 43.09 0.01
CA VAL A 313 -18.73 43.16 0.08
C VAL A 313 -19.16 44.09 1.20
N LYS A 314 -18.64 43.91 2.43
CA LYS A 314 -18.95 44.81 3.57
C LYS A 314 -18.56 46.26 3.29
N LYS A 315 -17.41 46.49 2.64
CA LYS A 315 -16.96 47.85 2.26
C LYS A 315 -17.92 48.48 1.25
N LYS A 316 -18.39 47.71 0.27
CA LYS A 316 -19.36 48.18 -0.74
C LYS A 316 -20.72 48.49 -0.12
N GLU A 317 -21.22 47.65 0.79
CA GLU A 317 -22.45 47.92 1.55
C GLU A 317 -22.33 49.21 2.36
N LYS A 318 -21.22 49.42 3.08
CA LYS A 318 -21.01 50.65 3.87
C LYS A 318 -21.01 51.91 3.00
N VAL A 319 -20.42 51.86 1.81
CA VAL A 319 -20.43 52.97 0.83
C VAL A 319 -21.84 53.20 0.27
N LEU A 320 -22.62 52.15 0.01
CA LEU A 320 -24.01 52.27 -0.42
C LEU A 320 -24.88 52.92 0.66
N TRP A 321 -24.77 52.51 1.92
CA TRP A 321 -25.48 53.12 3.04
C TRP A 321 -25.12 54.60 3.22
N GLN A 322 -23.87 54.98 3.04
CA GLN A 322 -23.43 56.39 3.07
C GLN A 322 -24.01 57.24 1.93
N ARG A 323 -24.39 56.64 0.80
CA ARG A 323 -25.03 57.36 -0.32
C ARG A 323 -26.56 57.43 -0.20
N VAL A 324 -27.17 56.54 0.57
CA VAL A 324 -28.63 56.48 0.78
C VAL A 324 -29.07 57.32 1.99
N LEU A 325 -28.18 57.55 2.95
CA LEU A 325 -28.46 58.42 4.09
C LEU A 325 -28.43 59.91 3.66
N PRO A 326 -29.46 60.71 3.95
CA PRO A 326 -29.46 62.14 3.64
C PRO A 326 -28.31 62.84 4.40
N PRO A 327 -27.72 63.91 3.83
CA PRO A 327 -26.65 64.63 4.51
C PRO A 327 -27.14 65.14 5.86
N SER A 328 -26.38 64.84 6.92
CA SER A 328 -26.66 65.35 8.26
C SER A 328 -26.67 66.87 8.22
N THR A 329 -27.84 67.48 8.41
CA THR A 329 -27.99 68.92 8.59
C THR A 329 -27.35 69.32 9.91
N ASN A 330 -26.06 69.66 9.87
CA ASN A 330 -25.43 70.43 10.94
C ASN A 330 -25.83 71.89 10.76
N SER A 331 -26.87 72.32 11.47
CA SER A 331 -27.17 73.74 11.69
C SER A 331 -27.83 73.91 13.06
N PHE A 332 -27.00 74.15 14.08
CA PHE A 332 -27.40 74.88 15.28
C PHE A 332 -26.27 75.87 15.61
N THR A 333 -26.44 77.10 15.12
CA THR A 333 -25.89 78.33 15.68
C THR A 333 -27.06 79.27 15.88
#